data_AF-A0A2T0UNH3-F1
#
_entry.id   AF-A0A2T0UNH3-F1
#
_cell.length_a   1.000
_cell.length_b   1.000
_cell.length_c   1.000
_cell.angle_alpha   90.00
_cell.angle_beta   90.00
_cell.angle_gamma   90.00
#
_symmetry.space_group_name_H-M   'P 1'
#
loop_
_entity.id
_entity.type
_entity.pdbx_description
1 polymer ?
#
loop_
_entity_poly.entity_id
_entity_poly.type
_entity_poly.pdbx_seq_one_letter_code
_entity_poly.pdbx_strand_id
1 'polypeptide(L)'
;MITLRKTTTLFASAALALTLTACGGSDSNTESSGDTTTNASSPTGDTSPSTDSSEPAGGDVAESAWLATFKKGIPELEGKSDDEIIAAAKKVCDDFRASPDAATAKKIVSGLESDLGIDSMKANLFIGGATGRYCEDMSTKFLDAQMGG
;
A
#
# COMPACT_ATOMS: atom_id res chain seq x y z
N MET A 1 -2.58 -4.27 -50.61
CA MET A 1 -2.38 -5.73 -50.42
C MET A 1 -1.63 -5.94 -49.12
N ILE A 2 -2.25 -6.71 -48.22
CA ILE A 2 -1.82 -7.02 -46.86
C ILE A 2 -0.84 -8.20 -46.91
N THR A 3 0.26 -8.12 -46.16
CA THR A 3 0.93 -9.34 -45.67
C THR A 3 1.51 -9.12 -44.26
N LEU A 4 0.73 -9.47 -43.24
CA LEU A 4 1.18 -9.75 -41.88
C LEU A 4 2.08 -11.01 -41.89
N ARG A 5 3.20 -11.00 -41.15
CA ARG A 5 3.86 -12.24 -40.72
C ARG A 5 4.17 -12.20 -39.22
N LYS A 6 3.75 -13.30 -38.58
CA LYS A 6 3.57 -13.56 -37.16
C LYS A 6 4.86 -13.58 -36.33
N THR A 7 4.63 -13.19 -35.07
CA THR A 7 5.29 -13.44 -33.79
C THR A 7 5.80 -14.85 -33.52
N THR A 8 6.98 -14.93 -32.88
CA THR A 8 7.38 -16.04 -32.00
C THR A 8 8.22 -15.50 -30.85
N THR A 9 7.60 -15.22 -29.70
CA THR A 9 8.32 -14.89 -28.46
C THR A 9 8.21 -16.08 -27.52
N LEU A 10 9.33 -16.73 -27.25
CA LEU A 10 9.45 -17.89 -26.37
C LEU A 10 9.20 -17.48 -24.91
N PHE A 11 8.25 -18.16 -24.27
CA PHE A 11 7.99 -18.09 -22.84
C PHE A 11 9.18 -18.67 -22.07
N ALA A 12 9.89 -17.82 -21.33
CA ALA A 12 10.85 -18.24 -20.32
C ALA A 12 10.13 -18.35 -18.97
N SER A 13 9.72 -19.56 -18.61
CA SER A 13 9.08 -19.88 -17.33
C SER A 13 10.13 -19.90 -16.20
N ALA A 14 10.27 -18.80 -15.46
CA ALA A 14 11.05 -18.77 -14.23
C ALA A 14 10.15 -19.12 -13.04
N ALA A 15 10.30 -20.32 -12.50
CA ALA A 15 9.65 -20.77 -11.28
C ALA A 15 10.29 -20.07 -10.07
N LEU A 16 9.54 -19.17 -9.42
CA LEU A 16 9.93 -18.61 -8.13
C LEU A 16 9.48 -19.58 -7.03
N ALA A 17 10.45 -20.27 -6.43
CA ALA A 17 10.23 -21.07 -5.24
C ALA A 17 10.00 -20.15 -4.03
N LEU A 18 8.77 -20.11 -3.50
CA LEU A 18 8.48 -19.49 -2.21
C LEU A 18 8.92 -20.43 -1.08
N THR A 19 10.08 -20.20 -0.49
CA THR A 19 10.44 -20.79 0.80
C THR A 19 9.80 -19.97 1.91
N LEU A 20 8.66 -20.43 2.43
CA LEU A 20 8.10 -19.95 3.69
C LEU A 20 8.99 -20.45 4.85
N THR A 21 9.90 -19.62 5.34
CA THR A 21 10.49 -19.79 6.67
C THR A 21 9.54 -19.18 7.70
N ALA A 22 8.59 -19.99 8.16
CA ALA A 22 7.77 -19.72 9.34
C ALA A 22 7.99 -20.83 10.37
N CYS A 23 8.91 -20.60 11.30
CA CYS A 23 9.08 -21.29 12.59
C CYS A 23 10.25 -20.59 13.29
N GLY A 24 10.18 -20.06 14.50
CA GLY A 24 9.21 -20.06 15.57
C GLY A 24 9.91 -19.43 16.79
N GLY A 25 9.13 -18.96 17.76
CA GLY A 25 9.66 -18.52 19.06
C GLY A 25 9.05 -17.21 19.53
N SER A 26 8.19 -17.26 20.55
CA SER A 26 8.67 -17.09 21.93
C SER A 26 7.51 -17.18 22.92
N ASP A 27 7.59 -18.24 23.71
CA ASP A 27 7.32 -18.36 25.14
C ASP A 27 6.34 -17.39 25.81
N SER A 28 5.19 -17.95 26.19
CA SER A 28 4.32 -17.46 27.25
C SER A 28 5.00 -17.59 28.62
N ASN A 29 5.30 -16.46 29.26
CA ASN A 29 5.53 -16.37 30.70
C ASN A 29 4.45 -15.51 31.36
N THR A 30 3.51 -16.22 31.97
CA THR A 30 2.63 -15.76 33.04
C THR A 30 3.47 -15.51 34.29
N GLU A 31 3.39 -14.31 34.89
CA GLU A 31 3.45 -14.09 36.35
C GLU A 31 3.33 -12.58 36.68
N SER A 32 2.28 -12.17 37.37
CA SER A 32 2.38 -11.61 38.74
C SER A 32 1.06 -10.93 39.16
N SER A 33 0.61 -11.33 40.35
CA SER A 33 -0.66 -10.99 41.00
C SER A 33 -0.65 -9.64 41.73
N GLY A 34 -1.84 -9.01 41.82
CA GLY A 34 -2.45 -8.28 42.95
C GLY A 34 -1.66 -7.21 43.74
N ASP A 35 -2.09 -5.95 43.83
CA ASP A 35 -3.13 -5.37 44.73
C ASP A 35 -2.42 -4.47 45.78
N THR A 36 -2.60 -3.14 45.92
CA THR A 36 -3.67 -2.48 46.69
C THR A 36 -3.41 -0.94 46.80
N THR A 37 -4.48 -0.14 46.65
CA THR A 37 -4.94 0.98 47.53
C THR A 37 -4.12 2.30 47.70
N THR A 38 -4.72 3.46 47.32
CA THR A 38 -5.23 4.54 48.24
C THR A 38 -5.41 5.95 47.59
N ASN A 39 -6.63 6.51 47.76
CA ASN A 39 -7.10 7.92 47.78
C ASN A 39 -6.78 8.89 46.62
N ALA A 40 -7.76 9.40 45.88
CA ALA A 40 -8.87 10.33 46.20
C ALA A 40 -8.55 11.80 45.90
N SER A 41 -9.20 12.36 44.86
CA SER A 41 -9.97 13.62 44.87
C SER A 41 -10.25 14.08 43.43
N SER A 42 -11.53 14.22 43.10
CA SER A 42 -12.07 15.12 42.07
C SER A 42 -12.95 16.14 42.81
N PRO A 43 -13.29 17.35 42.27
CA PRO A 43 -13.39 17.68 40.85
C PRO A 43 -12.99 19.13 40.42
N THR A 44 -13.15 19.35 39.11
CA THR A 44 -13.41 20.61 38.34
C THR A 44 -12.29 21.62 38.07
N GLY A 45 -12.04 21.82 36.78
CA GLY A 45 -11.31 22.96 36.22
C GLY A 45 -11.04 22.78 34.72
N ASP A 46 -12.00 23.18 33.90
CA ASP A 46 -11.96 23.34 32.44
C ASP A 46 -10.58 23.75 31.88
N THR A 47 -10.04 22.95 30.96
CA THR A 47 -9.44 23.40 29.69
C THR A 47 -9.37 22.19 28.77
N SER A 48 -10.31 22.13 27.82
CA SER A 48 -10.30 21.15 26.74
C SER A 48 -9.16 21.46 25.76
N PRO A 49 -8.30 20.48 25.45
CA PRO A 49 -7.95 20.24 24.07
C PRO A 49 -8.60 18.93 23.64
N SER A 50 -9.73 19.04 22.95
CA SER A 50 -10.18 17.99 22.05
C SER A 50 -9.18 17.89 20.89
N THR A 51 -8.11 17.13 21.08
CA THR A 51 -7.46 16.43 19.96
C THR A 51 -8.00 15.02 19.95
N ASP A 52 -9.23 14.94 19.45
CA ASP A 52 -9.79 13.76 18.83
C ASP A 52 -8.94 13.45 17.60
N SER A 53 -8.11 12.42 17.70
CA SER A 53 -7.62 11.56 16.61
C SER A 53 -6.67 10.55 17.23
N SER A 54 -7.26 9.44 17.71
CA SER A 54 -6.52 8.21 17.97
C SER A 54 -6.05 7.63 16.64
N GLU A 55 -5.00 8.20 16.06
CA GLU A 55 -4.21 7.48 15.06
C GLU A 55 -3.28 6.54 15.83
N PRO A 56 -3.32 5.21 15.61
CA PRO A 56 -2.41 4.32 16.31
C PRO A 56 -0.97 4.70 15.92
N ALA A 57 -0.12 4.91 16.92
CA ALA A 57 1.29 5.32 16.82
C ALA A 57 2.21 4.33 16.03
N GLY A 58 1.63 3.43 15.23
CA GLY A 58 2.31 2.57 14.27
C GLY A 58 2.16 3.01 12.80
N GLY A 59 1.43 4.10 12.51
CA GLY A 59 1.20 4.59 11.15
C GLY A 59 2.46 5.11 10.45
N ASP A 60 3.18 6.03 11.09
CA ASP A 60 4.32 6.74 10.50
C ASP A 60 5.51 5.85 10.17
N VAL A 61 5.81 4.88 11.06
CA VAL A 61 6.94 3.96 10.86
C VAL A 61 6.63 2.99 9.71
N ALA A 62 5.38 2.52 9.62
CA ALA A 62 4.96 1.67 8.52
C ALA A 62 4.88 2.44 7.18
N GLU A 63 4.54 3.73 7.21
CA GLU A 63 4.47 4.57 6.01
C GLU A 63 5.85 4.92 5.46
N SER A 64 6.75 5.39 6.33
CA SER A 64 8.13 5.68 5.96
C SER A 64 8.87 4.44 5.43
N ALA A 65 8.64 3.25 6.02
CA ALA A 65 9.20 2.00 5.50
C ALA A 65 8.64 1.62 4.12
N TRP A 66 7.33 1.82 3.91
CA TRP A 66 6.68 1.59 2.62
C TRP A 66 7.21 2.55 1.55
N LEU A 67 7.32 3.84 1.87
CA LEU A 67 7.90 4.86 0.99
C LEU A 67 9.35 4.56 0.64
N ALA A 68 10.17 4.19 1.63
CA ALA A 68 11.56 3.81 1.42
C ALA A 68 11.68 2.60 0.47
N THR A 69 10.77 1.64 0.56
CA THR A 69 10.71 0.49 -0.34
C THR A 69 10.40 0.93 -1.77
N PHE A 70 9.44 1.85 -1.95
CA PHE A 70 9.07 2.35 -3.26
C PHE A 70 10.13 3.24 -3.90
N LYS A 71 10.75 4.15 -3.15
CA LYS A 71 11.86 4.97 -3.65
C LYS A 71 13.07 4.12 -4.05
N LYS A 72 13.33 3.03 -3.33
CA LYS A 72 14.39 2.06 -3.69
C LYS A 72 14.04 1.25 -4.94
N GLY A 73 12.78 0.88 -5.13
CA GLY A 73 12.33 0.07 -6.27
C GLY A 73 12.04 0.89 -7.54
N ILE A 74 11.73 2.16 -7.38
CA ILE A 74 11.36 3.12 -8.44
C ILE A 74 12.20 4.39 -8.20
N PRO A 75 13.44 4.44 -8.71
CA PRO A 75 14.36 5.55 -8.48
C PRO A 75 13.80 6.92 -8.94
N GLU A 76 12.89 6.93 -9.91
CA GLU A 76 12.20 8.13 -10.37
C GLU A 76 11.39 8.83 -9.26
N LEU A 77 11.01 8.11 -8.20
CA LEU A 77 10.30 8.66 -7.05
C LEU A 77 11.23 9.34 -6.02
N GLU A 78 12.55 9.17 -6.12
CA GLU A 78 13.49 9.81 -5.19
C GLU A 78 13.41 11.35 -5.24
N GLY A 79 13.10 11.90 -6.42
CA GLY A 79 12.89 13.33 -6.63
C GLY A 79 11.50 13.84 -6.20
N LYS A 80 10.60 12.96 -5.77
CA LYS A 80 9.23 13.30 -5.35
C LYS A 80 9.14 13.43 -3.83
N SER A 81 8.28 14.34 -3.37
CA SER A 81 7.99 14.47 -1.94
C SER A 81 7.21 13.25 -1.44
N ASP A 82 7.40 12.89 -0.18
CA ASP A 82 6.70 11.76 0.44
C ASP A 82 5.18 11.97 0.38
N ASP A 83 4.72 13.19 0.66
CA ASP A 83 3.31 13.58 0.57
C ASP A 83 2.72 13.39 -0.83
N GLU A 84 3.48 13.70 -1.88
CA GLU A 84 3.04 13.52 -3.27
C GLU A 84 2.86 12.03 -3.59
N ILE A 85 3.79 11.19 -3.13
CA ILE A 85 3.74 9.73 -3.35
C ILE A 85 2.55 9.14 -2.56
N ILE A 86 2.36 9.54 -1.31
CA ILE A 86 1.23 9.09 -0.47
C ILE A 86 -0.10 9.53 -1.09
N ALA A 87 -0.20 10.78 -1.53
CA ALA A 87 -1.40 11.29 -2.18
C ALA A 87 -1.73 10.52 -3.46
N ALA A 88 -0.73 10.23 -4.29
CA ALA A 88 -0.89 9.39 -5.47
C ALA A 88 -1.37 7.98 -5.12
N ALA A 89 -0.80 7.36 -4.08
CA ALA A 89 -1.19 6.03 -3.62
C ALA A 89 -2.64 5.97 -3.11
N LYS A 90 -3.08 6.97 -2.34
CA LYS A 90 -4.47 7.08 -1.88
C LYS A 90 -5.42 7.30 -3.06
N LYS A 91 -5.04 8.19 -4.00
CA LYS A 91 -5.83 8.49 -5.20
C LYS A 91 -6.07 7.27 -6.09
N VAL A 92 -5.08 6.38 -6.24
CA VAL A 92 -5.23 5.09 -6.94
C VAL A 92 -6.42 4.30 -6.38
N CYS A 93 -6.50 4.21 -5.04
CA CYS A 93 -7.57 3.49 -4.37
C CYS A 93 -8.93 4.18 -4.50
N ASP A 94 -8.97 5.51 -4.35
CA ASP A 94 -10.20 6.28 -4.47
C ASP A 94 -10.79 6.20 -5.89
N ASP A 95 -9.95 6.40 -6.91
CA ASP A 95 -10.35 6.32 -8.32
C ASP A 95 -10.87 4.92 -8.68
N PHE A 96 -10.17 3.87 -8.25
CA PHE A 96 -10.58 2.50 -8.56
C PHE A 96 -11.82 2.06 -7.78
N ARG A 97 -11.98 2.49 -6.52
CA ARG A 97 -13.21 2.22 -5.75
C ARG A 97 -14.43 2.88 -6.36
N ALA A 98 -14.27 4.08 -6.91
CA ALA A 98 -15.35 4.77 -7.60
C ALA A 98 -15.80 4.02 -8.87
N SER A 99 -14.89 3.34 -9.57
CA SER A 99 -15.19 2.59 -10.80
C SER A 99 -14.20 1.42 -11.00
N PRO A 100 -14.51 0.22 -10.47
CA PRO A 100 -13.59 -0.91 -10.47
C PRO A 100 -13.62 -1.68 -11.80
N ASP A 101 -13.21 -1.02 -12.88
CA ASP A 101 -13.23 -1.55 -14.25
C ASP A 101 -11.89 -1.37 -14.97
N ALA A 102 -11.72 -2.10 -16.09
CA ALA A 102 -10.48 -2.11 -16.87
C ALA A 102 -10.13 -0.75 -17.49
N ALA A 103 -11.11 0.09 -17.83
CA ALA A 103 -10.86 1.41 -18.38
C ALA A 103 -10.34 2.37 -17.29
N THR A 104 -10.89 2.27 -16.08
CA THR A 104 -10.41 3.02 -14.92
C THR A 104 -9.01 2.55 -14.50
N ALA A 105 -8.74 1.25 -14.46
CA ALA A 105 -7.40 0.73 -14.20
C ALA A 105 -6.35 1.29 -15.19
N LYS A 106 -6.67 1.33 -16.49
CA LYS A 106 -5.80 1.94 -17.51
C LYS A 106 -5.59 3.43 -17.31
N LYS A 107 -6.65 4.18 -16.95
CA LYS A 107 -6.53 5.62 -16.66
C LYS A 107 -5.63 5.88 -15.45
N ILE A 108 -5.72 5.04 -14.42
CA ILE A 108 -4.86 5.14 -13.24
C ILE A 108 -3.40 4.94 -13.63
N VAL A 109 -3.09 3.93 -14.45
CA VAL A 109 -1.73 3.70 -14.97
C VAL A 109 -1.22 4.94 -15.70
N SER A 110 -1.96 5.45 -16.70
CA SER A 110 -1.53 6.64 -17.46
C SER A 110 -1.45 7.93 -16.63
N GLY A 111 -2.30 8.04 -15.60
CA GLY A 111 -2.23 9.13 -14.62
C GLY A 111 -0.92 9.09 -13.84
N LEU A 112 -0.55 7.93 -13.29
CA LEU A 112 0.72 7.76 -12.59
C LEU A 112 1.94 7.97 -13.49
N GLU A 113 1.88 7.54 -14.76
CA GLU A 113 2.96 7.83 -15.72
C GLU A 113 3.18 9.34 -15.89
N SER A 114 2.10 10.11 -15.91
CA SER A 114 2.14 11.57 -16.07
C SER A 114 2.52 12.29 -14.78
N ASP A 115 1.92 11.90 -13.65
CA ASP A 115 2.05 12.58 -12.37
C ASP A 115 3.39 12.27 -11.70
N LEU A 116 3.80 11.00 -11.71
CA LEU A 116 5.02 10.53 -11.06
C LEU A 116 6.20 10.38 -12.02
N GLY A 117 5.99 10.47 -13.34
CA GLY A 117 7.05 10.36 -14.34
C GLY A 117 7.64 8.95 -14.46
N ILE A 118 6.85 7.94 -14.12
CA ILE A 118 7.25 6.52 -14.14
C ILE A 118 6.70 5.83 -15.39
N ASP A 119 7.30 4.71 -15.82
CA ASP A 119 6.75 3.93 -16.93
C ASP A 119 5.61 3.00 -16.47
N SER A 120 4.81 2.51 -17.42
CA SER A 120 3.70 1.57 -17.19
C SER A 120 4.05 0.39 -16.28
N MET A 121 5.25 -0.20 -16.38
CA MET A 121 5.63 -1.34 -15.53
C MET A 121 5.78 -0.89 -14.08
N LYS A 122 6.46 0.23 -13.85
CA LYS A 122 6.63 0.81 -12.51
C LYS A 122 5.31 1.36 -11.95
N ALA A 123 4.45 1.92 -12.79
CA ALA A 123 3.10 2.32 -12.41
C ALA A 123 2.28 1.13 -11.91
N ASN A 124 2.34 -0.02 -12.59
CA ASN A 124 1.66 -1.23 -12.14
C ASN A 124 2.22 -1.78 -10.82
N LEU A 125 3.54 -1.73 -10.63
CA LEU A 125 4.17 -2.08 -9.35
C LEU A 125 3.70 -1.14 -8.23
N PHE A 126 3.66 0.17 -8.51
CA PHE A 126 3.17 1.19 -7.59
C PHE A 126 1.72 0.95 -7.21
N ILE A 127 0.84 0.70 -8.19
CA ILE A 127 -0.56 0.41 -7.94
C ILE A 127 -0.71 -0.83 -7.07
N GLY A 128 0.02 -1.91 -7.34
CA GLY A 128 -0.04 -3.11 -6.51
C GLY A 128 0.31 -2.87 -5.04
N GLY A 129 1.32 -2.05 -4.77
CA GLY A 129 1.64 -1.68 -3.38
C GLY A 129 0.69 -0.65 -2.78
N ALA A 130 0.13 0.25 -3.59
CA ALA A 130 -0.88 1.21 -3.16
C ALA A 130 -2.19 0.50 -2.79
N THR A 131 -2.67 -0.43 -3.63
CA THR A 131 -3.87 -1.21 -3.33
C THR A 131 -3.65 -2.14 -2.15
N GLY A 132 -2.50 -2.80 -2.07
CA GLY A 132 -2.18 -3.66 -0.91
C GLY A 132 -2.11 -2.90 0.42
N ARG A 133 -1.78 -1.61 0.40
CA ARG A 133 -1.68 -0.77 1.61
C ARG A 133 -2.97 -0.02 1.95
N TYR A 134 -3.62 0.62 0.97
CA TYR A 134 -4.70 1.59 1.19
C TYR A 134 -6.09 1.07 0.81
N CYS A 135 -6.19 -0.02 0.02
CA CYS A 135 -7.46 -0.63 -0.33
C CYS A 135 -7.30 -2.14 -0.60
N GLU A 136 -6.83 -2.86 0.43
CA GLU A 136 -6.50 -4.29 0.35
C GLU A 136 -7.66 -5.11 -0.22
N ASP A 137 -8.88 -4.77 0.16
CA ASP A 137 -10.15 -5.34 -0.29
C ASP A 137 -10.39 -5.25 -1.80
N MET A 138 -9.73 -4.31 -2.49
CA MET A 138 -9.84 -4.09 -3.93
C MET A 138 -8.68 -4.68 -4.74
N SER A 139 -7.64 -5.22 -4.08
CA SER A 139 -6.43 -5.70 -4.76
C SER A 139 -6.73 -6.79 -5.78
N THR A 140 -7.60 -7.76 -5.46
CA THR A 140 -7.99 -8.83 -6.40
C THR A 140 -8.80 -8.30 -7.58
N LYS A 141 -9.71 -7.33 -7.34
CA LYS A 141 -10.50 -6.71 -8.42
C LYS A 141 -9.64 -5.88 -9.36
N PHE A 142 -8.62 -5.23 -8.83
CA PHE A 142 -7.67 -4.48 -9.64
C PHE A 142 -6.88 -5.41 -10.58
N LEU A 143 -6.39 -6.53 -10.06
CA LEU A 143 -5.71 -7.55 -10.87
C LEU A 143 -6.63 -8.12 -11.98
N ASP A 144 -7.88 -8.41 -11.63
CA ASP A 144 -8.87 -8.91 -12.59
C ASP A 144 -9.18 -7.89 -13.71
N ALA A 145 -9.39 -6.63 -13.32
CA ALA A 145 -9.60 -5.53 -14.26
C ALA A 145 -8.40 -5.32 -15.21
N GLN A 146 -7.18 -5.59 -14.76
CA GLN A 146 -5.98 -5.52 -15.60
C GLN A 146 -5.85 -6.66 -16.62
N MET A 147 -6.35 -7.85 -16.29
CA MET A 147 -6.33 -9.01 -17.19
C MET A 147 -7.45 -8.99 -18.24
N GLY A 148 -8.35 -8.01 -18.18
CA GLY A 148 -9.45 -7.85 -19.13
C GLY A 148 -10.69 -8.64 -18.75
N GLY A 149 -11.03 -8.66 -17.45
CA GLY A 149 -12.30 -9.20 -16.94
C GLY A 149 -13.54 -8.69 -17.65
#